data_AF-A0A4Y7PG62-F1
#
_entry.id   AF-A0A4Y7PG62-F1
#
_cell.length_a   1.000
_cell.length_b   1.000
_cell.length_c   1.000
_cell.angle_alpha   90.00
_cell.angle_beta   90.00
_cell.angle_gamma   90.00
#
_symmetry.space_group_name_H-M   'P 1'
#
loop_
_entity.id
_entity.type
_entity.pdbx_description
1 polymer ?
#
loop_
_entity_poly.entity_id
_entity_poly.type
_entity_poly.pdbx_seq_one_letter_code
_entity_poly.pdbx_strand_id
1 'polypeptide(L)'
;VREALMKAAQGIENKWLSVAHSVFWAERVTTQRSTGLSPYEIAHGVEPILPFDLTEGTFLMPPLDAPMSTIDFIAMRARSLQKQ
;
A
#
# COMPACT_ATOMS: atom_id res chain seq x y z
N VAL A 1 2.08 5.37 -9.26
CA VAL A 1 2.05 6.32 -8.11
C VAL A 1 0.98 7.40 -8.22
N ARG A 2 0.97 8.28 -9.25
CA ARG A 2 0.00 9.40 -9.35
C ARG A 2 -1.46 8.98 -9.16
N GLU A 3 -1.90 7.93 -9.86
CA GLU A 3 -3.28 7.43 -9.72
C GLU A 3 -3.56 6.86 -8.33
N ALA A 4 -2.59 6.19 -7.72
CA ALA A 4 -2.72 5.69 -6.34
C ALA A 4 -2.83 6.84 -5.33
N LEU A 5 -2.13 7.95 -5.54
CA LEU A 5 -2.28 9.17 -4.73
C LEU A 5 -3.70 9.73 -4.81
N MET A 6 -4.25 9.86 -6.02
CA MET A 6 -5.62 10.38 -6.20
C MET A 6 -6.67 9.43 -5.61
N LYS A 7 -6.50 8.12 -5.78
CA LYS A 7 -7.40 7.11 -5.20
C LYS A 7 -7.31 7.04 -3.68
N ALA A 8 -6.11 7.13 -3.11
CA ALA A 8 -5.91 7.19 -1.65
C ALA A 8 -6.52 8.47 -1.06
N ALA A 9 -6.40 9.60 -1.77
CA ALA A 9 -7.04 10.87 -1.41
C ALA A 9 -8.55 10.91 -1.66
N GLN A 10 -9.17 9.79 -2.09
CA GLN A 10 -10.60 9.68 -2.39
C GLN A 10 -11.08 10.72 -3.42
N GLY A 11 -10.22 11.08 -4.38
CA GLY A 11 -10.51 12.07 -5.42
C GLY A 11 -10.40 13.53 -4.96
N ILE A 12 -10.03 13.81 -3.71
CA ILE A 12 -9.84 15.17 -3.20
C ILE A 12 -8.41 15.62 -3.51
N GLU A 13 -8.25 16.43 -4.56
CA GLU A 13 -6.94 16.88 -5.04
C GLU A 13 -6.13 17.53 -3.92
N ASN A 14 -6.70 18.43 -3.12
CA ASN A 14 -5.97 19.13 -2.04
C ASN A 14 -5.45 18.23 -0.91
N LYS A 15 -5.83 16.95 -0.86
CA LYS A 15 -5.39 15.98 0.17
C LYS A 15 -4.29 15.03 -0.33
N TRP A 16 -3.85 15.15 -1.59
CA TRP A 16 -2.81 14.24 -2.12
C TRP A 16 -1.52 14.28 -1.28
N LEU A 17 -1.16 15.46 -0.76
CA LEU A 17 0.06 15.63 0.04
C LEU A 17 -0.03 14.89 1.38
N SER A 18 -1.21 14.89 2.03
CA SER A 18 -1.39 14.19 3.31
C SER A 18 -1.35 12.67 3.16
N VAL A 19 -1.65 12.13 1.98
CA VAL A 19 -1.58 10.67 1.69
C VAL A 19 -0.26 10.24 1.06
N ALA A 20 0.60 11.19 0.65
CA ALA A 20 1.76 10.90 -0.17
C ALA A 20 2.75 9.94 0.50
N HIS A 21 3.09 10.20 1.76
CA HIS A 21 4.01 9.36 2.53
C HIS A 21 3.49 7.91 2.63
N SER A 22 2.20 7.72 2.90
CA SER A 22 1.58 6.40 3.04
C SER A 22 1.54 5.65 1.70
N VAL A 23 1.32 6.36 0.59
CA VAL A 23 1.31 5.76 -0.77
C VAL A 23 2.72 5.33 -1.19
N PHE A 24 3.73 6.17 -0.95
CA PHE A 24 5.12 5.77 -1.24
C PHE A 24 5.57 4.59 -0.40
N TRP A 25 5.16 4.54 0.87
CA TRP A 25 5.43 3.39 1.71
C TRP A 25 4.73 2.14 1.19
N ALA A 26 3.42 2.23 0.92
CA ALA A 26 2.62 1.12 0.39
C ALA A 26 3.17 0.55 -0.92
N GLU A 27 3.65 1.40 -1.85
CA GLU A 27 4.30 0.94 -3.08
C GLU A 27 5.58 0.14 -2.80
N ARG A 28 6.45 0.64 -1.92
CA ARG A 28 7.74 0.01 -1.63
C ARG A 28 7.62 -1.34 -0.94
N VAL A 29 6.57 -1.52 -0.14
CA VAL A 29 6.32 -2.78 0.59
C VAL A 29 5.36 -3.71 -0.16
N THR A 30 4.93 -3.35 -1.38
CA THR A 30 4.09 -4.21 -2.20
C THR A 30 4.92 -5.00 -3.20
N THR A 31 4.70 -6.30 -3.23
CA THR A 31 5.34 -7.23 -4.15
C THR A 31 5.06 -6.86 -5.60
N GLN A 32 6.10 -6.79 -6.43
CA GLN A 32 5.94 -6.56 -7.86
C GLN A 32 5.70 -7.88 -8.59
N ARG A 33 4.82 -7.87 -9.59
CA ARG A 33 4.51 -9.06 -10.40
C ARG A 33 5.72 -9.54 -11.22
N SER A 34 6.60 -8.64 -11.64
CA SER A 34 7.77 -8.96 -12.47
C SER A 34 8.85 -9.73 -11.71
N THR A 35 9.08 -9.39 -10.44
CA THR A 35 10.16 -9.96 -9.62
C THR A 35 9.67 -10.96 -8.58
N GLY A 36 8.37 -10.92 -8.24
CA GLY A 36 7.84 -11.65 -7.09
C GLY A 36 8.32 -11.12 -5.74
N LEU A 37 9.00 -9.96 -5.72
CA LEU A 37 9.55 -9.31 -4.52
C LEU A 37 9.11 -7.85 -4.46
N SER A 38 9.02 -7.30 -3.26
CA SER A 38 8.80 -5.87 -3.03
C SER A 38 10.09 -5.07 -3.27
N PRO A 39 10.00 -3.79 -3.68
CA PRO A 39 11.16 -2.90 -3.76
C PRO A 39 11.97 -2.84 -2.45
N TYR A 40 11.29 -2.90 -1.31
CA TYR A 40 11.93 -2.90 0.00
C TYR A 40 12.80 -4.16 0.19
N GLU A 41 12.28 -5.35 -0.12
CA GLU A 41 13.04 -6.59 -0.06
C GLU A 41 14.25 -6.58 -1.01
N ILE A 42 14.09 -6.03 -2.20
CA ILE A 42 15.21 -5.92 -3.16
C ILE A 42 16.31 -5.02 -2.60
N ALA A 43 15.94 -3.92 -1.95
CA ALA A 43 16.89 -2.96 -1.40
C ALA A 43 17.56 -3.43 -0.10
N HIS A 44 16.84 -4.17 0.74
CA HIS A 44 17.27 -4.48 2.11
C HIS A 44 17.51 -5.98 2.37
N GLY A 45 17.10 -6.86 1.47
CA GLY A 45 17.21 -8.31 1.62
C GLY A 45 16.28 -8.93 2.67
N VAL A 46 15.32 -8.17 3.20
CA VAL A 46 14.39 -8.60 4.25
C VAL A 46 12.97 -8.14 3.94
N GLU A 47 11.98 -8.96 4.30
CA GLU A 47 10.56 -8.66 4.13
C GLU A 47 10.13 -7.48 5.03
N PRO A 48 9.38 -6.49 4.51
CA PRO A 48 8.87 -5.41 5.33
C PRO A 48 7.79 -5.93 6.29
N ILE A 49 7.97 -5.68 7.58
CA ILE A 49 6.96 -5.98 8.61
C ILE A 49 6.21 -4.68 8.91
N LEU A 50 4.89 -4.65 8.66
CA LEU A 50 4.06 -3.50 8.98
C LEU A 50 3.51 -3.63 10.40
N PRO A 51 3.29 -2.52 11.12
CA PRO A 51 2.85 -2.65 12.51
C PRO A 51 1.46 -3.30 12.64
N PHE A 52 0.60 -3.19 11.62
CA PHE A 52 -0.68 -3.93 11.58
C PHE A 52 -0.53 -5.41 11.26
N ASP A 53 0.57 -5.85 10.63
CA ASP A 53 0.85 -7.28 10.44
C ASP A 53 1.09 -7.98 11.79
N LEU A 54 1.55 -7.22 12.79
CA LEU A 54 1.81 -7.69 14.15
C LEU A 54 0.57 -7.62 15.05
N THR A 55 -0.21 -6.55 14.94
CA THR A 55 -1.31 -6.27 15.89
C THR A 55 -2.67 -6.79 15.42
N GLU A 56 -2.91 -6.83 14.11
CA GLU A 56 -4.25 -7.10 13.56
C GLU A 56 -4.28 -8.30 12.61
N GLY A 57 -3.11 -8.89 12.32
CA GLY A 57 -2.94 -9.89 11.28
C GLY A 57 -3.30 -9.32 9.91
N THR A 58 -2.80 -9.94 8.84
CA THR A 58 -3.15 -9.58 7.46
C THR A 58 -4.68 -9.64 7.16
N PHE A 59 -5.50 -10.05 8.14
CA PHE A 59 -6.94 -10.28 8.10
C PHE A 59 -7.84 -9.04 8.00
N LEU A 60 -7.36 -7.82 8.32
CA LEU A 60 -8.22 -6.62 8.22
C LEU A 60 -8.26 -5.98 6.83
N MET A 61 -7.45 -6.47 5.90
CA MET A 61 -7.62 -6.10 4.51
C MET A 61 -8.85 -6.85 3.98
N PRO A 62 -9.84 -6.16 3.37
CA PRO A 62 -11.00 -6.82 2.79
C PRO A 62 -10.52 -8.00 1.93
N PRO A 63 -11.16 -9.18 2.05
CA PRO A 63 -10.71 -10.35 1.33
C PRO A 63 -10.65 -10.02 -0.16
N LEU A 64 -9.57 -10.46 -0.81
CA LEU A 64 -9.25 -10.18 -2.21
C LEU A 64 -10.17 -11.03 -3.12
N ASP A 65 -11.47 -10.85 -2.98
CA ASP A 65 -12.51 -11.68 -3.62
C ASP A 65 -12.69 -11.32 -5.10
N ALA A 66 -12.13 -10.18 -5.52
CA ALA A 66 -12.21 -9.68 -6.88
C ALA A 66 -10.81 -9.36 -7.43
N PRO A 67 -10.57 -9.57 -8.74
CA PRO A 67 -9.33 -9.14 -9.38
C PRO A 67 -9.16 -7.63 -9.23
N MET A 68 -8.23 -7.24 -8.37
CA MET A 68 -7.93 -5.84 -8.05
C MET A 68 -6.73 -5.35 -8.84
N SER A 69 -6.77 -4.11 -9.31
CA SER A 69 -5.59 -3.48 -9.91
C SER A 69 -4.53 -3.21 -8.85
N THR A 70 -3.25 -3.29 -9.19
CA THR A 70 -2.15 -2.94 -8.27
C THR A 70 -2.31 -1.54 -7.71
N ILE A 71 -2.88 -0.62 -8.48
CA ILE A 71 -3.11 0.78 -8.07
C ILE A 71 -4.18 0.86 -6.97
N ASP A 72 -5.28 0.13 -7.12
CA ASP A 72 -6.34 0.05 -6.11
C ASP A 72 -5.83 -0.60 -4.83
N PHE A 73 -5.01 -1.64 -4.96
CA PHE A 73 -4.37 -2.32 -3.84
C PHE A 73 -3.44 -1.38 -3.06
N ILE A 74 -2.55 -0.65 -3.76
CA ILE A 74 -1.67 0.34 -3.13
C ILE A 74 -2.48 1.44 -2.44
N ALA A 75 -3.54 1.94 -3.08
CA ALA A 75 -4.40 2.97 -2.49
C ALA A 75 -5.16 2.47 -1.25
N MET A 76 -5.60 1.21 -1.24
CA MET A 76 -6.20 0.58 -0.07
C MET A 76 -5.19 0.48 1.07
N ARG A 77 -4.02 -0.12 0.82
CA ARG A 77 -2.95 -0.28 1.81
C ARG A 77 -2.48 1.06 2.38
N ALA A 78 -2.34 2.08 1.53
CA ALA A 78 -2.00 3.44 1.97
C ALA A 78 -3.04 4.01 2.94
N ARG A 79 -4.34 3.76 2.73
CA ARG A 79 -5.39 4.18 3.66
C ARG A 79 -5.36 3.41 4.98
N SER A 80 -5.05 2.11 4.95
CA SER A 80 -4.88 1.33 6.18
C SER A 80 -3.71 1.87 7.01
N LEU A 81 -2.60 2.22 6.36
CA LEU A 81 -1.43 2.85 7.01
C LEU A 81 -1.74 4.21 7.65
N GLN A 82 -2.74 4.95 7.15
CA GLN A 82 -3.15 6.23 7.74
C GLN A 82 -4.07 6.10 8.96
N LYS A 83 -4.67 4.93 9.16
CA LYS A 83 -5.62 4.69 10.27
C LYS A 83 -4.93 4.21 11.55
N GLN A 84 -3.62 3.92 11.49
CA GLN A 84 -2.80 3.60 12.66
C GLN A 84 -2.57 4.82 13.56
#